data_AF-A0A158C3F9-F1
#
_entry.id   AF-A0A158C3F9-F1
#
_cell.length_a   1.000
_cell.length_b   1.000
_cell.length_c   1.000
_cell.angle_alpha   90.00
_cell.angle_beta   90.00
_cell.angle_gamma   90.00
#
_symmetry.space_group_name_H-M   'P 1'
#
loop_
_entity.id
_entity.type
_entity.pdbx_description
1 polymer ?
#
loop_
_entity_poly.entity_id
_entity_poly.type
_entity_poly.pdbx_seq_one_letter_code
_entity_poly.pdbx_strand_id
1 'polypeptide(L)'
;MEATFPDWACIQGYLLFKSLSAKGKCQYVYVPLDTSLIESIRLRSSGARFSLYRDGNGRITPVAKFVALCCLEQGVSIPAISWQLGVSESVVRWLRRKRWRVGNAPDRVALRELLRNIAFEAGEG
;
A
#
# COMPACT_ATOMS: atom_id res chain seq x y z
N MET A 1 7.18 -4.66 -30.83
CA MET A 1 6.56 -5.46 -29.75
C MET A 1 6.55 -4.60 -28.51
N GLU A 2 5.39 -4.02 -28.21
CA GLU A 2 5.20 -3.14 -27.04
C GLU A 2 5.29 -3.96 -25.74
N ALA A 3 6.09 -3.47 -24.80
CA ALA A 3 6.19 -4.05 -23.48
C ALA A 3 4.85 -3.86 -22.73
N THR A 4 4.21 -4.97 -22.34
CA THR A 4 2.97 -4.98 -21.57
C THR A 4 3.24 -4.70 -20.09
N PHE A 5 3.74 -3.51 -19.77
CA PHE A 5 3.80 -3.01 -18.40
C PHE A 5 3.43 -1.52 -18.40
N PRO A 6 2.39 -1.09 -17.65
CA PRO A 6 2.05 0.33 -17.56
C PRO A 6 3.15 1.11 -16.82
N ASP A 7 3.48 2.28 -17.38
CA ASP A 7 4.59 3.24 -17.13
C ASP A 7 4.76 3.81 -15.70
N TRP A 8 4.32 3.13 -14.63
CA TRP A 8 4.49 3.59 -13.23
C TRP A 8 5.66 2.91 -12.49
N ALA A 9 6.39 2.02 -13.15
CA ALA A 9 7.44 1.21 -12.53
C ALA A 9 8.87 1.66 -12.91
N CYS A 10 9.20 2.94 -12.72
CA CYS A 10 10.59 3.37 -12.77
C CYS A 10 11.22 3.20 -11.36
N ILE A 11 11.90 2.06 -11.22
CA ILE A 11 13.08 1.75 -10.39
C ILE A 11 13.46 2.88 -9.39
N GLN A 12 13.29 2.62 -8.09
CA GLN A 12 13.26 3.60 -6.97
C GLN A 12 12.09 4.59 -7.04
N GLY A 13 10.87 4.05 -7.19
CA GLY A 13 9.68 4.83 -7.54
C GLY A 13 8.80 5.20 -6.35
N TYR A 14 8.22 6.40 -6.44
CA TYR A 14 7.08 6.78 -5.61
C TYR A 14 5.80 6.32 -6.29
N LEU A 15 4.92 5.65 -5.55
CA LEU A 15 3.53 5.47 -5.96
C LEU A 15 2.75 6.73 -5.55
N LEU A 16 2.09 7.35 -6.53
CA LEU A 16 1.25 8.51 -6.30
C LEU A 16 -0.20 8.06 -6.06
N PHE A 17 -0.66 8.14 -4.82
CA PHE A 17 -2.05 7.87 -4.49
C PHE A 17 -2.85 9.17 -4.57
N LYS A 18 -3.82 9.20 -5.49
CA LYS A 18 -4.74 10.33 -5.66
C LYS A 18 -6.05 10.03 -4.92
N SER A 19 -6.38 10.84 -3.93
CA SER A 19 -7.67 10.81 -3.23
C SER A 19 -8.52 11.99 -3.66
N LEU A 20 -9.74 11.74 -4.13
CA LEU A 20 -10.72 12.78 -4.39
C LEU A 20 -11.79 12.74 -3.29
N SER A 21 -11.98 13.85 -2.61
CA SER A 21 -13.07 13.99 -1.63
C SER A 21 -14.37 14.39 -2.31
N ALA A 22 -15.51 14.04 -1.69
CA ALA A 22 -16.84 14.49 -2.13
C ALA A 22 -16.99 16.03 -2.17
N LYS A 23 -16.12 16.76 -1.47
CA LYS A 23 -16.05 18.24 -1.49
C LYS A 23 -15.15 18.78 -2.62
N GLY A 24 -14.76 17.94 -3.58
CA GLY A 24 -13.91 18.32 -4.71
C GLY A 24 -12.42 18.51 -4.38
N LYS A 25 -12.00 18.35 -3.12
CA LYS A 25 -10.57 18.41 -2.77
C LYS A 25 -9.83 17.18 -3.28
N CYS A 26 -8.73 17.39 -3.99
CA CYS A 26 -7.80 16.36 -4.42
C CYS A 26 -6.58 16.35 -3.50
N GLN A 27 -6.24 15.19 -2.94
CA GLN A 27 -5.04 14.97 -2.14
C GLN A 27 -4.14 13.97 -2.86
N TYR A 28 -2.85 14.27 -2.89
CA TYR A 28 -1.82 13.41 -3.43
C TYR A 28 -0.95 12.89 -2.30
N VAL A 29 -0.83 11.58 -2.20
CA VAL A 29 -0.02 10.89 -1.19
C VAL A 29 1.13 10.21 -1.92
N TYR A 30 2.36 10.65 -1.62
CA TYR A 30 3.57 10.03 -2.12
C TYR A 30 3.93 8.82 -1.26
N VAL A 31 3.98 7.64 -1.87
CA VAL A 31 4.31 6.38 -1.19
C VAL A 31 5.66 5.88 -1.73
N PRO A 32 6.74 5.95 -0.93
CA PRO A 32 8.07 5.51 -1.38
C PRO A 32 8.14 3.99 -1.42
N LEU A 33 8.29 3.39 -2.60
CA LEU A 33 8.46 1.95 -2.75
C LEU A 33 9.96 1.62 -2.78
N ASP A 34 10.41 0.85 -1.79
CA ASP A 34 11.77 0.31 -1.78
C ASP A 34 11.88 -0.97 -2.64
N THR A 35 13.11 -1.44 -2.83
CA THR A 35 13.41 -2.62 -3.65
C THR A 35 12.68 -3.86 -3.14
N SER A 36 12.58 -4.05 -1.81
CA SER A 36 11.90 -5.21 -1.23
C SER A 36 10.40 -5.20 -1.51
N LEU A 37 9.76 -4.04 -1.43
CA LEU A 37 8.35 -3.86 -1.82
C LEU A 37 8.16 -4.16 -3.31
N ILE A 38 9.06 -3.69 -4.18
CA ILE A 38 9.01 -3.96 -5.62
C ILE A 38 9.20 -5.46 -5.90
N GLU A 39 10.16 -6.11 -5.25
CA GLU A 39 10.41 -7.55 -5.38
C GLU A 39 9.21 -8.39 -4.93
N SER A 40 8.50 -7.96 -3.89
CA SER A 40 7.29 -8.65 -3.41
C SER A 40 6.18 -8.74 -4.47
N ILE A 41 6.15 -7.81 -5.44
CA ILE A 41 5.25 -7.82 -6.59
C ILE A 41 5.74 -8.85 -7.62
N ARG A 42 7.05 -8.82 -7.94
CA ARG A 42 7.68 -9.63 -9.00
C ARG A 42 7.62 -11.12 -8.69
N LEU A 43 7.97 -11.51 -7.46
CA LEU A 43 7.94 -12.91 -7.01
C LEU A 43 6.56 -13.57 -7.16
N ARG A 44 5.51 -12.77 -7.22
CA ARG A 44 4.13 -13.25 -7.31
C ARG A 44 3.58 -13.27 -8.72
N SER A 45 4.28 -12.75 -9.74
CA SER A 45 3.71 -12.52 -11.08
C SER A 45 3.73 -13.72 -12.04
N SER A 46 4.19 -14.90 -11.62
CA SER A 46 4.52 -16.01 -12.54
C SER A 46 3.36 -16.91 -12.99
N GLY A 47 2.09 -16.46 -13.04
CA GLY A 47 1.03 -17.34 -13.59
C GLY A 47 -0.47 -17.02 -13.43
N ALA A 48 -0.90 -15.93 -12.79
CA ALA A 48 -2.31 -15.55 -12.67
C ALA A 48 -2.52 -14.04 -12.91
N ARG A 49 -3.76 -13.59 -13.09
CA ARG A 49 -4.11 -12.15 -13.15
C ARG A 49 -3.88 -11.51 -11.78
N PHE A 50 -2.62 -11.17 -11.47
CA PHE A 50 -2.28 -10.48 -10.23
C PHE A 50 -2.57 -8.99 -10.37
N SER A 51 -3.16 -8.40 -9.33
CA SER A 51 -3.17 -6.95 -9.18
C SER A 51 -2.02 -6.56 -8.26
N LEU A 52 -1.56 -5.31 -8.38
CA LEU A 52 -0.57 -4.75 -7.44
C LEU A 52 -0.97 -4.96 -5.97
N TYR A 53 -2.29 -5.02 -5.72
CA TYR A 53 -2.84 -5.03 -4.37
C TYR A 53 -3.33 -6.39 -3.87
N ARG A 54 -3.51 -7.37 -4.75
CA ARG A 54 -3.96 -8.72 -4.38
C ARG A 54 -3.12 -9.81 -5.04
N ASP A 55 -2.83 -10.84 -4.26
CA ASP A 55 -2.19 -12.06 -4.75
C ASP A 55 -3.20 -13.01 -5.41
N GLY A 56 -2.70 -14.14 -5.92
CA GLY A 56 -3.51 -15.14 -6.63
C GLY A 56 -4.53 -15.85 -5.75
N ASN A 57 -4.40 -15.74 -4.42
CA ASN A 57 -5.35 -16.24 -3.44
C ASN A 57 -6.33 -15.13 -2.98
N GLY A 58 -6.28 -13.96 -3.62
CA GLY A 58 -7.10 -12.81 -3.26
C GLY A 58 -6.65 -12.09 -1.99
N ARG A 59 -5.51 -12.46 -1.37
CA ARG A 59 -5.01 -11.79 -0.17
C ARG A 59 -4.33 -10.48 -0.52
N ILE A 60 -4.36 -9.52 0.40
CA ILE A 60 -3.70 -8.23 0.19
C ILE A 60 -2.18 -8.40 0.14
N THR A 61 -1.53 -7.75 -0.82
CA THR A 61 -0.06 -7.80 -0.96
C THR A 61 0.63 -6.94 0.11
N PRO A 62 1.94 -7.18 0.38
CA PRO A 62 2.73 -6.27 1.19
C PRO A 62 2.67 -4.82 0.68
N VAL A 63 2.66 -4.63 -0.65
CA VAL A 63 2.53 -3.29 -1.25
C VAL A 63 1.18 -2.66 -0.93
N ALA A 64 0.06 -3.39 -1.00
CA ALA A 64 -1.24 -2.87 -0.60
C ALA A 64 -1.26 -2.42 0.85
N LYS A 65 -0.71 -3.25 1.75
CA LYS A 65 -0.60 -2.95 3.19
C LYS A 65 0.22 -1.67 3.40
N PHE A 66 1.36 -1.57 2.75
CA PHE A 66 2.25 -0.43 2.86
C PHE A 66 1.60 0.87 2.35
N VAL A 67 0.97 0.84 1.18
CA VAL A 67 0.22 1.99 0.63
C VAL A 67 -0.89 2.43 1.59
N ALA A 68 -1.70 1.49 2.09
CA ALA A 68 -2.76 1.78 3.04
C ALA A 68 -2.24 2.46 4.30
N LEU A 69 -1.13 1.96 4.85
CA LEU A 69 -0.48 2.53 6.03
C LEU A 69 0.03 3.96 5.78
N CYS A 70 0.70 4.21 4.65
CA CYS A 70 1.14 5.56 4.28
C CYS A 70 -0.03 6.54 4.13
N CYS A 71 -1.14 6.09 3.53
CA CYS A 71 -2.37 6.89 3.42
C CYS A 71 -2.97 7.21 4.79
N LEU A 72 -2.99 6.26 5.73
CA LEU A 72 -3.48 6.45 7.09
C LEU A 72 -2.65 7.50 7.86
N GLU A 73 -1.33 7.46 7.75
CA GLU A 73 -0.46 8.47 8.40
C GLU A 73 -0.67 9.89 7.82
N GLN A 74 -1.12 9.99 6.57
CA GLN A 74 -1.45 11.26 5.91
C GLN A 74 -2.93 11.68 6.06
N GLY A 75 -3.69 10.99 6.91
CA GLY A 75 -5.06 11.35 7.24
C GLY A 75 -6.09 11.02 6.16
N VAL A 76 -5.75 10.17 5.18
CA VAL A 76 -6.71 9.72 4.17
C VAL A 76 -7.80 8.87 4.82
N SER A 77 -9.05 9.07 4.39
CA SER A 77 -10.19 8.37 4.97
C SER A 77 -10.17 6.88 4.64
N ILE A 78 -10.65 6.06 5.59
CA ILE A 78 -10.76 4.60 5.43
C ILE A 78 -11.58 4.21 4.20
N PRO A 79 -12.75 4.83 3.91
CA PRO A 79 -13.53 4.49 2.71
C PRO A 79 -12.75 4.75 1.41
N ALA A 80 -11.97 5.85 1.34
CA ALA A 80 -11.18 6.16 0.15
C ALA A 80 -10.05 5.14 -0.07
N ILE A 81 -9.37 4.73 1.01
CA ILE A 81 -8.32 3.70 0.96
C ILE A 81 -8.94 2.34 0.54
N SER A 82 -10.08 1.98 1.14
CA SER A 82 -10.81 0.75 0.86
C SER A 82 -11.22 0.65 -0.61
N TRP A 83 -11.82 1.72 -1.14
CA TRP A 83 -12.24 1.81 -2.54
C TRP A 83 -11.05 1.73 -3.50
N GLN A 84 -10.01 2.53 -3.28
CA GLN A 84 -8.86 2.62 -4.19
C GLN A 84 -8.03 1.33 -4.23
N LEU A 85 -7.89 0.64 -3.09
CA LEU A 85 -7.12 -0.60 -3.01
C LEU A 85 -7.99 -1.84 -3.27
N GLY A 86 -9.31 -1.68 -3.39
CA GLY A 86 -10.26 -2.77 -3.56
C GLY A 86 -10.23 -3.75 -2.39
N VAL A 87 -10.09 -3.26 -1.16
CA VAL A 87 -10.06 -4.06 0.09
C VAL A 87 -11.23 -3.67 0.99
N SER A 88 -11.66 -4.53 1.91
CA SER A 88 -12.73 -4.16 2.84
C SER A 88 -12.26 -3.09 3.84
N GLU A 89 -13.16 -2.21 4.28
CA GLU A 89 -12.82 -1.24 5.33
C GLU A 89 -12.35 -1.91 6.62
N SER A 90 -12.83 -3.13 6.91
CA SER A 90 -12.39 -3.94 8.05
C SER A 90 -10.89 -4.24 8.00
N VAL A 91 -10.36 -4.54 6.82
CA VAL A 91 -8.92 -4.74 6.59
C VAL A 91 -8.15 -3.44 6.86
N VAL A 92 -8.64 -2.30 6.38
CA VAL A 92 -7.98 -0.99 6.61
C VAL A 92 -8.04 -0.62 8.10
N ARG A 93 -9.17 -0.85 8.78
CA ARG A 93 -9.30 -0.65 10.24
C ARG A 93 -8.35 -1.57 11.01
N TRP A 94 -8.17 -2.81 10.57
CA TRP A 94 -7.20 -3.73 11.16
C TRP A 94 -5.77 -3.21 11.01
N LEU A 95 -5.37 -2.74 9.83
CA LEU A 95 -4.06 -2.12 9.60
C LEU A 95 -3.85 -0.90 10.51
N ARG A 96 -4.85 -0.01 10.63
CA ARG A 96 -4.80 1.14 11.55
C ARG A 96 -4.57 0.71 13.00
N ARG A 97 -5.33 -0.29 13.49
CA ARG A 97 -5.16 -0.84 14.85
C ARG A 97 -3.80 -1.49 15.05
N LYS A 98 -3.28 -2.14 14.02
CA LYS A 98 -1.95 -2.76 14.06
C LYS A 98 -0.86 -1.68 14.16
N ARG A 99 -0.94 -0.66 13.31
CA ARG A 99 -0.06 0.52 13.35
C ARG A 99 -0.03 1.23 14.70
N TRP A 100 -1.19 1.43 15.32
CA TRP A 100 -1.27 2.08 16.64
C TRP A 100 -0.62 1.25 17.76
N ARG A 101 -0.64 -0.08 17.67
CA ARG A 101 -0.04 -0.96 18.70
C ARG A 101 1.49 -0.93 18.70
N VAL A 102 2.13 -0.61 17.58
CA VAL A 102 3.61 -0.57 17.48
C VAL A 102 4.20 0.73 18.06
N GLY A 103 3.37 1.68 18.47
CA GLY A 103 3.81 2.94 19.10
C GLY A 103 4.25 4.01 18.10
N ASN A 104 4.88 5.08 18.60
CA ASN A 104 5.33 6.19 17.77
C ASN A 104 6.75 5.97 17.24
N ALA A 105 7.01 6.44 16.03
CA ALA A 105 8.35 6.48 15.47
C ALA A 105 9.01 7.84 15.75
N PRO A 106 10.31 7.89 16.06
CA PRO A 106 11.02 9.12 16.40
C PRO A 106 11.19 10.08 15.22
N ASP A 107 11.22 9.55 13.99
CA ASP A 107 11.40 10.33 12.77
C ASP A 107 10.70 9.67 11.56
N ARG A 108 10.78 10.32 10.39
CA ARG A 108 10.15 9.85 9.16
C ARG A 108 10.77 8.58 8.58
N VAL A 109 12.06 8.33 8.83
CA VAL A 109 12.78 7.14 8.35
C VAL A 109 12.37 5.94 9.19
N ALA A 110 12.42 6.09 10.52
CA ALA A 110 11.95 5.09 11.47
C ALA A 110 10.45 4.79 11.28
N LEU A 111 9.63 5.80 10.97
CA LEU A 111 8.23 5.58 10.64
C LEU A 111 8.09 4.70 9.41
N ARG A 112 8.85 4.98 8.34
CA ARG A 112 8.81 4.19 7.10
C ARG A 112 9.21 2.74 7.33
N GLU A 113 10.30 2.50 8.05
CA GLU A 113 10.75 1.17 8.46
C GLU A 113 9.65 0.44 9.25
N LEU A 114 9.01 1.12 10.19
CA LEU A 114 7.90 0.56 10.97
C LEU A 114 6.72 0.19 10.08
N LEU A 115 6.31 1.05 9.15
CA LEU A 115 5.22 0.75 8.21
C LEU A 115 5.57 -0.45 7.32
N ARG A 116 6.82 -0.53 6.86
CA ARG A 116 7.35 -1.63 6.05
C ARG A 116 7.27 -2.94 6.82
N ASN A 117 7.74 -2.97 8.06
CA ASN A 117 7.70 -4.16 8.90
C ASN A 117 6.25 -4.67 9.08
N ILE A 118 5.30 -3.78 9.38
CA ILE A 118 3.88 -4.14 9.49
C ILE A 118 3.33 -4.72 8.16
N ALA A 119 3.76 -4.17 7.03
CA ALA A 119 3.31 -4.59 5.71
C ALA A 119 3.81 -5.99 5.34
N PHE A 120 5.03 -6.34 5.73
CA PHE A 120 5.62 -7.67 5.48
C PHE A 120 5.25 -8.71 6.53
N GLU A 121 4.82 -8.31 7.73
CA GLU A 121 4.34 -9.24 8.74
C GLU A 121 3.17 -10.08 8.20
N ALA A 122 3.34 -11.40 8.31
CA ALA A 122 2.29 -12.37 8.09
C ALA A 122 1.16 -12.09 9.10
N GLY A 123 -0.01 -11.77 8.58
CA GLY A 123 -1.19 -11.47 9.37
C GLY A 123 -2.40 -11.68 8.47
N GLU A 124 -3.30 -12.54 8.92
CA GLU A 124 -4.45 -13.06 8.18
C GLU A 124 -5.29 -11.94 7.56
N GLY A 125 -5.53 -12.12 6.27
CA GLY A 125 -6.49 -11.41 5.44
C GLY A 125 -6.82 -12.32 4.27
#